data_AF-A0A7W1J6W4-F1
#
_entry.id   AF-A0A7W1J6W4-F1
#
_cell.length_a   1.000
_cell.length_b   1.000
_cell.length_c   1.000
_cell.angle_alpha   90.00
_cell.angle_beta   90.00
_cell.angle_gamma   90.00
#
_symmetry.space_group_name_H-M   'P 1'
#
loop_
_entity.id
_entity.type
_entity.pdbx_description
1 polymer ?
#
loop_
_entity_poly.entity_id
_entity_poly.type
_entity_poly.pdbx_seq_one_letter_code
_entity_poly.pdbx_strand_id
1 'polypeptide(L)'
;MKIKLIYVIIFFTTFQNANAGTVSVRILTTKVVTSFIFSALSGNYTVYGDGIPVADCDASGIFQMDIETDSIRLKTFEKNIGKYRVIKIYAKQPDAIFKIKSVIPEGKVRTYDDNLEIVLFPDKSQLKIINKVDLEKYIAGVIESESGTRSSLEYYKLQAILCRTYLLAHLNRHVMEGFEVCDDVHCQAYLSRTVNYNIVEAVLDTKGLVVVDNELNLITAAFYSNCGGETCNSQDVWATPTTYLKSVKDTFCIRQPHARWERSIPMEDWKAYLQLKHKYPVDDSLKFLGATSFTQTNGRSIFFMDRGLKIPLKIIRADFQLKSTYFSIEPSGDSVIFKGRGYG
;
A
#
# COMPACT_ATOMS: atom_id res chain seq x y z
N MET A 1 -50.99 44.12 -21.72
CA MET A 1 -50.77 43.04 -20.72
C MET A 1 -49.76 42.04 -21.28
N LYS A 2 -48.53 42.02 -20.75
CA LYS A 2 -47.59 40.89 -20.67
C LYS A 2 -46.28 41.41 -20.07
N ILE A 3 -46.22 41.41 -18.74
CA ILE A 3 -45.01 41.68 -17.96
C ILE A 3 -44.11 40.44 -18.11
N LYS A 4 -42.93 40.58 -18.72
CA LYS A 4 -41.92 39.52 -18.73
C LYS A 4 -41.20 39.53 -17.38
N LEU A 5 -41.53 38.57 -16.54
CA LEU A 5 -40.86 38.31 -15.27
C LEU A 5 -39.49 37.69 -15.57
N ILE A 6 -38.41 38.42 -15.32
CA ILE A 6 -37.04 37.90 -15.39
C ILE A 6 -36.76 37.19 -14.06
N TYR A 7 -36.69 35.87 -14.10
CA TYR A 7 -36.23 35.07 -12.97
C TYR A 7 -34.70 35.14 -12.89
N VAL A 8 -34.18 35.93 -11.96
CA VAL A 8 -32.77 35.85 -11.56
C VAL A 8 -32.64 34.66 -10.62
N ILE A 9 -32.13 33.54 -11.15
CA ILE A 9 -31.75 32.38 -10.33
C ILE A 9 -30.42 32.75 -9.66
N ILE A 10 -30.50 33.24 -8.42
CA ILE A 10 -29.33 33.42 -7.56
C ILE A 10 -28.90 32.02 -7.13
N PHE A 11 -27.85 31.49 -7.76
CA PHE A 11 -27.14 30.32 -7.24
C PHE A 11 -26.50 30.73 -5.91
N PHE A 12 -27.14 30.39 -4.79
CA PHE A 12 -26.46 30.28 -3.52
C PHE A 12 -25.53 29.07 -3.63
N THR A 13 -24.30 29.30 -4.10
CA THR A 13 -23.20 28.38 -3.86
C THR A 13 -22.96 28.41 -2.36
N THR A 14 -23.57 27.47 -1.64
CA THR A 14 -23.06 27.09 -0.33
C THR A 14 -21.63 26.62 -0.58
N PHE A 15 -20.65 27.48 -0.31
CA PHE A 15 -19.30 27.03 -0.03
C PHE A 15 -19.41 26.16 1.21
N GLN A 16 -19.71 24.87 1.01
CA GLN A 16 -19.22 23.89 1.96
C GLN A 16 -17.71 24.06 1.92
N ASN A 17 -17.15 24.53 3.03
CA ASN A 17 -15.72 24.35 3.29
C ASN A 17 -15.47 22.84 3.16
N ALA A 18 -15.08 22.40 1.98
CA ALA A 18 -14.52 21.08 1.78
C ALA A 18 -13.30 21.05 2.70
N ASN A 19 -13.39 20.31 3.80
CA ASN A 19 -12.22 20.03 4.64
C ASN A 19 -11.15 19.50 3.68
N ALA A 20 -10.13 20.32 3.43
CA ALA A 20 -9.08 20.00 2.50
C ALA A 20 -8.33 18.77 3.05
N GLY A 21 -8.58 17.62 2.43
CA GLY A 21 -7.64 16.52 2.29
C GLY A 21 -7.10 15.85 3.55
N THR A 22 -7.88 15.57 4.61
CA THR A 22 -7.40 14.61 5.64
C THR A 22 -7.62 13.19 5.15
N VAL A 23 -6.62 12.33 5.32
CA VAL A 23 -6.65 10.90 5.02
C VAL A 23 -6.61 10.09 6.31
N SER A 24 -7.52 9.14 6.45
CA SER A 24 -7.58 8.16 7.54
C SER A 24 -6.85 6.88 7.13
N VAL A 25 -5.64 6.68 7.66
CA VAL A 25 -4.78 5.55 7.32
C VAL A 25 -4.70 4.58 8.49
N ARG A 26 -5.10 3.32 8.31
CA ARG A 26 -4.82 2.28 9.29
C ARG A 26 -3.34 1.91 9.22
N ILE A 27 -2.63 2.06 10.33
CA ILE A 27 -1.19 1.79 10.43
C ILE A 27 -0.91 0.54 11.27
N LEU A 28 0.29 -0.03 11.11
CA LEU A 28 0.73 -1.28 11.76
C LEU A 28 -0.11 -2.50 11.39
N THR A 29 -0.63 -2.53 10.16
CA THR A 29 -1.58 -3.57 9.68
C THR A 29 -0.99 -4.98 9.58
N THR A 30 0.33 -5.09 9.47
CA THR A 30 1.05 -6.37 9.38
C THR A 30 1.18 -7.10 10.72
N LYS A 31 0.65 -6.54 11.82
CA LYS A 31 0.78 -7.07 13.18
C LYS A 31 -0.55 -7.00 13.93
N VAL A 32 -0.80 -8.01 14.76
CA VAL A 32 -1.91 -8.03 15.75
C VAL A 32 -1.45 -7.25 16.98
N VAL A 33 -1.55 -5.92 16.94
CA VAL A 33 -1.06 -5.04 18.02
C VAL A 33 -2.04 -5.03 19.19
N THR A 34 -1.59 -5.40 20.38
CA THR A 34 -2.40 -5.37 21.62
C THR A 34 -1.91 -4.34 22.62
N SER A 35 -0.68 -3.83 22.44
CA SER A 35 -0.09 -2.77 23.26
C SER A 35 0.84 -1.92 22.43
N PHE A 36 0.72 -0.59 22.55
CA PHE A 36 1.65 0.35 21.92
C PHE A 36 1.87 1.59 22.77
N ILE A 37 2.98 2.29 22.51
CA ILE A 37 3.29 3.58 23.11
C ILE A 37 3.17 4.71 22.08
N PHE A 38 2.78 5.87 22.58
CA PHE A 38 2.72 7.15 21.89
C PHE A 38 3.55 8.18 22.67
N SER A 39 4.28 9.03 21.96
CA SER A 39 4.87 10.25 22.54
C SER A 39 4.95 11.35 21.50
N ALA A 40 4.87 12.61 21.94
CA ALA A 40 5.17 13.73 21.05
C ALA A 40 6.68 13.73 20.72
N LEU A 41 7.01 13.93 19.45
CA LEU A 41 8.38 14.20 19.01
C LEU A 41 8.62 15.71 18.87
N SER A 42 7.65 16.42 18.31
CA SER A 42 7.63 17.89 18.18
C SER A 42 6.20 18.38 18.36
N GLY A 43 6.03 19.57 18.90
CA GLY A 43 4.73 20.13 19.24
C GLY A 43 4.08 19.45 20.45
N ASN A 44 2.82 19.77 20.68
CA ASN A 44 2.03 19.30 21.80
C ASN A 44 0.74 18.65 21.30
N TYR A 45 0.22 17.74 22.11
CA TYR A 45 -1.00 17.00 21.81
C TYR A 45 -1.96 17.06 22.99
N THR A 46 -3.26 16.98 22.70
CA THR A 46 -4.29 16.68 23.70
C THR A 46 -4.85 15.30 23.45
N VAL A 47 -4.90 14.50 24.51
CA VAL A 47 -5.45 13.15 24.52
C VAL A 47 -6.89 13.20 25.00
N TYR A 48 -7.79 12.63 24.22
CA TYR A 48 -9.21 12.51 24.50
C TYR A 48 -9.57 11.04 24.69
N GLY A 49 -10.26 10.74 25.79
CA GLY A 49 -10.87 9.45 26.05
C GLY A 49 -12.38 9.57 25.96
N ASP A 50 -13.00 8.80 25.07
CA ASP A 50 -14.46 8.82 24.81
C ASP A 50 -15.03 10.23 24.57
N GLY A 51 -14.22 11.10 23.94
CA GLY A 51 -14.60 12.47 23.58
C GLY A 51 -14.30 13.54 24.65
N ILE A 52 -13.82 13.14 25.83
CA ILE A 52 -13.47 14.07 26.92
C ILE A 52 -11.94 14.22 26.97
N PRO A 53 -11.38 15.44 27.10
CA PRO A 53 -9.94 15.61 27.27
C PRO A 53 -9.50 15.01 28.62
N VAL A 54 -8.48 14.15 28.59
CA VAL A 54 -8.01 13.38 29.76
C VAL A 54 -6.55 13.61 30.09
N ALA A 55 -5.75 14.08 29.13
CA ALA A 55 -4.35 14.44 29.34
C ALA A 55 -3.84 15.36 28.22
N ASP A 56 -2.76 16.08 28.51
CA ASP A 56 -1.92 16.74 27.51
C ASP A 56 -0.58 15.99 27.40
N CYS A 57 -0.01 15.96 26.20
CA CYS A 57 1.27 15.33 25.90
C CYS A 57 2.21 16.35 25.28
N ASP A 58 3.32 16.62 25.95
CA ASP A 58 4.50 17.29 25.38
C ASP A 58 5.57 16.25 25.00
N ALA A 59 6.76 16.72 24.60
CA ALA A 59 7.87 15.87 24.17
C ALA A 59 8.44 14.94 25.25
N SER A 60 8.10 15.16 26.53
CA SER A 60 8.52 14.33 27.66
C SER A 60 7.49 13.24 28.02
N GLY A 61 6.23 13.46 27.64
CA GLY A 61 5.12 12.55 27.94
C GLY A 61 5.16 11.28 27.08
N ILE A 62 5.16 10.11 27.74
CA ILE A 62 4.97 8.80 27.09
C ILE A 62 3.66 8.20 27.59
N PHE A 63 2.79 7.86 26.65
CA PHE A 63 1.50 7.23 26.89
C PHE A 63 1.54 5.81 26.36
N GLN A 64 1.20 4.84 27.21
CA GLN A 64 0.99 3.46 26.82
C GLN A 64 -0.50 3.16 26.76
N MET A 65 -0.89 2.47 25.69
CA MET A 65 -2.25 2.02 25.44
C MET A 65 -2.25 0.50 25.32
N ASP A 66 -2.98 -0.16 26.23
CA ASP A 66 -3.09 -1.61 26.30
C ASP A 66 -4.56 -2.02 26.12
N ILE A 67 -4.82 -3.13 25.41
CA ILE A 67 -6.15 -3.74 25.44
C ILE A 67 -6.44 -4.27 26.85
N GLU A 68 -7.60 -3.92 27.40
CA GLU A 68 -8.10 -4.45 28.66
C GLU A 68 -9.58 -4.81 28.52
N THR A 69 -9.83 -6.11 28.30
CA THR A 69 -11.16 -6.72 28.10
C THR A 69 -11.92 -6.11 26.92
N ASP A 70 -12.71 -5.06 27.16
CA ASP A 70 -13.57 -4.37 26.20
C ASP A 70 -13.24 -2.88 26.06
N SER A 71 -12.10 -2.47 26.61
CA SER A 71 -11.63 -1.09 26.63
C SER A 71 -10.13 -1.01 26.32
N ILE A 72 -9.66 0.20 26.07
CA ILE A 72 -8.25 0.54 25.93
C ILE A 72 -7.84 1.24 27.23
N ARG A 73 -6.93 0.64 27.98
CA ARG A 73 -6.33 1.29 29.14
C ARG A 73 -5.27 2.26 28.67
N LEU A 74 -5.39 3.52 29.09
CA LEU A 74 -4.41 4.59 28.89
C LEU A 74 -3.64 4.83 30.18
N LYS A 75 -2.31 4.80 30.12
CA LYS A 75 -1.43 5.08 31.27
C LYS A 75 -0.16 5.81 30.85
N THR A 76 0.45 6.53 31.77
CA THR A 76 1.87 6.92 31.69
C THR A 76 2.71 5.93 32.50
N PHE A 77 4.02 6.18 32.61
CA PHE A 77 4.89 5.42 33.52
C PHE A 77 4.47 5.60 35.00
N GLU A 78 3.97 6.78 35.35
CA GLU A 78 3.70 7.16 36.74
C GLU A 78 2.26 6.85 37.18
N LYS A 79 1.32 6.85 36.24
CA LYS A 79 -0.11 6.83 36.57
C LYS A 79 -0.96 6.13 35.52
N ASN A 80 -1.96 5.39 35.98
CA ASN A 80 -3.09 4.95 35.16
C ASN A 80 -4.08 6.12 34.98
N ILE A 81 -4.33 6.52 33.74
CA ILE A 81 -5.20 7.66 33.40
C ILE A 81 -6.65 7.22 33.37
N GLY A 82 -6.93 6.07 32.74
CA GLY A 82 -8.30 5.57 32.62
C GLY A 82 -8.46 4.47 31.58
N LYS A 83 -9.72 4.09 31.36
CA LYS A 83 -10.13 3.10 30.37
C LYS A 83 -11.16 3.73 29.45
N TYR A 84 -10.97 3.56 28.15
CA TYR A 84 -11.77 4.23 27.12
C TYR A 84 -12.11 3.28 25.99
N ARG A 85 -13.25 3.47 25.32
CA ARG A 85 -13.58 2.72 24.09
C ARG A 85 -12.86 3.31 22.89
N VAL A 86 -12.71 4.62 22.87
CA VAL A 86 -12.06 5.38 21.81
C VAL A 86 -11.05 6.34 22.43
N ILE A 87 -9.81 6.29 21.95
CA ILE A 87 -8.79 7.27 22.29
C ILE A 87 -8.47 8.07 21.03
N LYS A 88 -8.52 9.40 21.14
CA LYS A 88 -8.14 10.33 20.06
C LYS A 88 -7.06 11.26 20.56
N ILE A 89 -6.03 11.47 19.77
CA ILE A 89 -4.90 12.31 20.09
C ILE A 89 -4.80 13.38 19.01
N TYR A 90 -5.04 14.62 19.40
CA TYR A 90 -5.08 15.75 18.49
C TYR A 90 -3.87 16.66 18.69
N ALA A 91 -3.21 16.99 17.59
CA ALA A 91 -2.14 17.97 17.57
C ALA A 91 -2.67 19.36 17.94
N LYS A 92 -1.94 20.09 18.79
CA LYS A 92 -2.22 21.51 19.10
C LYS A 92 -1.65 22.44 18.03
N GLN A 93 -0.72 21.96 17.20
CA GLN A 93 -0.08 22.72 16.13
C GLN A 93 -0.05 21.90 14.82
N PRO A 94 -0.15 22.53 13.63
CA PRO A 94 -0.18 21.81 12.34
C PRO A 94 1.09 21.04 11.98
N ASP A 95 2.23 21.38 12.57
CA ASP A 95 3.55 20.77 12.34
C ASP A 95 3.96 19.82 13.48
N ALA A 96 3.03 19.48 14.37
CA ALA A 96 3.28 18.51 15.43
C ALA A 96 3.56 17.13 14.83
N ILE A 97 4.55 16.45 15.42
CA ILE A 97 5.01 15.14 15.00
C ILE A 97 4.96 14.23 16.22
N PHE A 98 4.49 13.00 16.04
CA PHE A 98 4.48 12.00 17.11
C PHE A 98 5.28 10.75 16.73
N LYS A 99 5.71 10.04 17.77
CA LYS A 99 6.33 8.72 17.69
C LYS A 99 5.35 7.68 18.19
N ILE A 100 5.36 6.51 17.55
CA ILE A 100 4.74 5.32 18.10
C ILE A 100 5.72 4.14 18.09
N LYS A 101 5.51 3.20 18.99
CA LYS A 101 6.17 1.89 18.97
C LYS A 101 5.18 0.83 19.44
N SER A 102 5.01 -0.23 18.66
CA SER A 102 4.30 -1.43 19.11
C SER A 102 5.12 -2.09 20.22
N VAL A 103 4.49 -2.32 21.37
CA VAL A 103 5.08 -3.02 22.52
C VAL A 103 4.78 -4.52 22.40
N ILE A 104 3.53 -4.87 22.06
CA ILE A 104 3.11 -6.25 21.87
C ILE A 104 2.36 -6.39 20.53
N PRO A 105 2.90 -7.15 19.57
CA PRO A 105 4.28 -7.65 19.53
C PRO A 105 5.29 -6.49 19.37
N GLU A 106 6.56 -6.69 19.75
CA GLU A 106 7.55 -5.61 19.65
C GLU A 106 7.74 -5.16 18.19
N GLY A 107 7.80 -3.84 17.99
CA GLY A 107 8.00 -3.21 16.68
C GLY A 107 9.06 -2.13 16.69
N LYS A 108 9.41 -1.68 15.47
CA LYS A 108 10.28 -0.52 15.28
C LYS A 108 9.53 0.76 15.68
N VAL A 109 10.27 1.75 16.16
CA VAL A 109 9.74 3.11 16.33
C VAL A 109 9.42 3.68 14.96
N ARG A 110 8.26 4.32 14.84
CA ARG A 110 7.80 5.01 13.63
C ARG A 110 7.35 6.41 14.01
N THR A 111 7.46 7.35 13.07
CA THR A 111 7.05 8.74 13.25
C THR A 111 5.98 9.12 12.25
N TYR A 112 5.02 9.92 12.68
CA TYR A 112 3.88 10.33 11.86
C TYR A 112 3.49 11.78 12.17
N ASP A 113 2.79 12.41 11.24
CA ASP A 113 2.29 13.77 11.36
C ASP A 113 0.82 13.79 11.82
N ASP A 114 0.37 14.95 12.30
CA ASP A 114 -1.03 15.23 12.63
C ASP A 114 -1.59 14.32 13.72
N ASN A 115 -2.74 13.68 13.50
CA ASN A 115 -3.56 13.14 14.59
C ASN A 115 -3.59 11.61 14.61
N LEU A 116 -3.96 11.04 15.75
CA LEU A 116 -4.08 9.59 15.94
C LEU A 116 -5.43 9.23 16.56
N GLU A 117 -6.07 8.18 16.05
CA GLU A 117 -7.27 7.58 16.61
C GLU A 117 -7.02 6.09 16.88
N ILE A 118 -7.49 5.62 18.03
CA ILE A 118 -7.34 4.25 18.46
C ILE A 118 -8.69 3.73 18.94
N VAL A 119 -9.08 2.59 18.36
CA VAL A 119 -10.27 1.83 18.76
C VAL A 119 -9.94 0.36 18.81
N LEU A 120 -10.80 -0.46 19.42
CA LEU A 120 -10.68 -1.92 19.33
C LEU A 120 -11.23 -2.45 18.01
N PHE A 121 -10.68 -3.58 17.55
CA PHE A 121 -11.37 -4.40 16.56
C PHE A 121 -12.70 -4.94 17.11
N PRO A 122 -13.69 -5.27 16.26
CA PRO A 122 -14.98 -5.80 16.71
C PRO A 122 -14.85 -7.05 17.59
N ASP A 123 -13.87 -7.91 17.30
CA ASP A 123 -13.56 -9.12 18.06
C ASP A 123 -12.68 -8.88 19.29
N LYS A 124 -12.26 -7.63 19.52
CA LYS A 124 -11.39 -7.18 20.63
C LYS A 124 -10.01 -7.85 20.64
N SER A 125 -9.59 -8.46 19.53
CA SER A 125 -8.31 -9.18 19.43
C SER A 125 -7.11 -8.25 19.31
N GLN A 126 -7.31 -7.02 18.81
CA GLN A 126 -6.25 -6.08 18.50
C GLN A 126 -6.72 -4.62 18.51
N LEU A 127 -5.77 -3.71 18.61
CA LEU A 127 -5.95 -2.27 18.44
C LEU A 127 -6.04 -1.95 16.95
N LYS A 128 -7.06 -1.18 16.57
CA LYS A 128 -7.12 -0.49 15.28
C LYS A 128 -6.57 0.92 15.47
N ILE A 129 -5.38 1.15 14.93
CA ILE A 129 -4.63 2.41 15.05
C ILE A 129 -4.73 3.14 13.72
N ILE A 130 -5.30 4.35 13.74
CA ILE A 130 -5.63 5.14 12.55
C ILE A 130 -4.91 6.49 12.65
N ASN A 131 -3.96 6.75 11.76
CA ASN A 131 -3.38 8.08 11.61
C ASN A 131 -4.30 8.93 10.73
N LYS A 132 -4.72 10.09 11.23
CA LYS A 132 -5.50 11.08 10.49
C LYS A 132 -4.58 12.23 10.11
N VAL A 133 -4.17 12.22 8.85
CA VAL A 133 -3.03 13.00 8.35
C VAL A 133 -3.43 13.81 7.12
N ASP A 134 -2.84 14.98 6.94
CA ASP A 134 -2.97 15.74 5.71
C ASP A 134 -2.53 14.90 4.49
N LEU A 135 -3.29 14.99 3.41
CA LEU A 135 -3.11 14.19 2.20
C LEU A 135 -1.71 14.35 1.65
N GLU A 136 -1.17 15.58 1.59
CA GLU A 136 0.15 15.81 1.01
C GLU A 136 1.25 15.24 1.90
N LYS A 137 1.09 15.32 3.24
CA LYS A 137 2.01 14.64 4.18
C LYS A 137 1.94 13.12 4.06
N TYR A 138 0.74 12.56 3.85
CA TYR A 138 0.58 11.13 3.57
C TYR A 138 1.30 10.73 2.29
N ILE A 139 1.08 11.46 1.18
CA ILE A 139 1.74 11.20 -0.10
C ILE A 139 3.26 11.24 0.07
N ALA A 140 3.78 12.21 0.81
CA ALA A 140 5.22 12.32 1.07
C ALA A 140 5.78 11.09 1.82
N GLY A 141 5.07 10.60 2.85
CA GLY A 141 5.46 9.37 3.55
C GLY A 141 5.33 8.09 2.71
N VAL A 142 4.35 8.03 1.81
CA VAL A 142 4.19 6.92 0.85
C VAL A 142 5.36 6.87 -0.13
N ILE A 143 5.76 8.01 -0.70
CA ILE A 143 6.87 8.07 -1.66
C ILE A 143 8.16 7.54 -1.02
N GLU A 144 8.48 7.95 0.21
CA GLU A 144 9.69 7.46 0.89
C GLU A 144 9.61 5.95 1.15
N SER A 145 8.43 5.46 1.55
CA SER A 145 8.22 4.04 1.85
C SER A 145 8.32 3.15 0.61
N GLU A 146 7.84 3.62 -0.54
CA GLU A 146 7.81 2.88 -1.81
C GLU A 146 9.11 3.01 -2.61
N SER A 147 9.72 4.21 -2.61
CA SER A 147 10.82 4.55 -3.50
C SER A 147 12.15 4.87 -2.81
N GLY A 148 12.16 4.95 -1.48
CA GLY A 148 13.36 5.34 -0.72
C GLY A 148 13.78 6.79 -0.95
N THR A 149 14.99 7.13 -0.51
CA THR A 149 15.47 8.52 -0.32
C THR A 149 16.52 8.99 -1.33
N ARG A 150 16.86 8.17 -2.33
CA ARG A 150 18.00 8.41 -3.24
C ARG A 150 17.63 8.61 -4.71
N SER A 151 16.38 8.97 -5.00
CA SER A 151 15.91 9.24 -6.36
C SER A 151 15.97 10.72 -6.71
N SER A 152 15.79 11.05 -7.99
CA SER A 152 15.76 12.43 -8.46
C SER A 152 14.45 13.15 -8.07
N LEU A 153 14.50 14.49 -8.05
CA LEU A 153 13.32 15.32 -7.80
C LEU A 153 12.19 15.02 -8.79
N GLU A 154 12.48 14.93 -10.09
CA GLU A 154 11.49 14.60 -11.12
C GLU A 154 10.85 13.22 -10.94
N TYR A 155 11.62 12.23 -10.48
CA TYR A 155 11.07 10.93 -10.13
C TYR A 155 10.10 11.05 -8.95
N TYR A 156 10.44 11.84 -7.93
CA TYR A 156 9.54 12.09 -6.80
C TYR A 156 8.29 12.87 -7.20
N LYS A 157 8.38 13.81 -8.14
CA LYS A 157 7.21 14.51 -8.70
C LYS A 157 6.27 13.55 -9.41
N LEU A 158 6.80 12.66 -10.25
CA LEU A 158 6.02 11.60 -10.89
C LEU A 158 5.34 10.71 -9.84
N GLN A 159 6.08 10.26 -8.83
CA GLN A 159 5.55 9.42 -7.75
C GLN A 159 4.46 10.13 -6.94
N ALA A 160 4.62 11.43 -6.66
CA ALA A 160 3.59 12.21 -5.97
C ALA A 160 2.27 12.25 -6.74
N ILE A 161 2.32 12.50 -8.04
CA ILE A 161 1.15 12.51 -8.92
C ILE A 161 0.50 11.11 -8.96
N LEU A 162 1.28 10.05 -9.14
CA LEU A 162 0.77 8.67 -9.22
C LEU A 162 0.16 8.23 -7.88
N CYS A 163 0.84 8.48 -6.77
CA CYS A 163 0.35 8.12 -5.44
C CYS A 163 -0.94 8.88 -5.10
N ARG A 164 -1.02 10.17 -5.44
CA ARG A 164 -2.23 10.97 -5.24
C ARG A 164 -3.39 10.47 -6.08
N THR A 165 -3.13 10.15 -7.34
CA THR A 165 -4.13 9.57 -8.25
C THR A 165 -4.66 8.24 -7.69
N TYR A 166 -3.77 7.36 -7.24
CA TYR A 166 -4.14 6.08 -6.65
C TYR A 166 -4.98 6.25 -5.38
N LEU A 167 -4.54 7.10 -4.44
CA LEU A 167 -5.25 7.38 -3.20
C LEU A 167 -6.68 7.84 -3.49
N LEU A 168 -6.83 8.87 -4.34
CA LEU A 168 -8.13 9.47 -4.64
C LEU A 168 -9.07 8.49 -5.36
N ALA A 169 -8.54 7.59 -6.19
CA ALA A 169 -9.31 6.53 -6.83
C ALA A 169 -9.78 5.44 -5.84
N HIS A 170 -9.20 5.37 -4.63
CA HIS A 170 -9.43 4.28 -3.68
C HIS A 170 -9.86 4.71 -2.28
N LEU A 171 -10.25 5.98 -2.06
CA LEU A 171 -10.70 6.47 -0.75
C LEU A 171 -11.85 5.64 -0.14
N ASN A 172 -12.67 5.01 -0.98
CA ASN A 172 -13.82 4.23 -0.53
C ASN A 172 -13.50 2.77 -0.19
N ARG A 173 -12.23 2.33 -0.28
CA ARG A 173 -11.86 0.92 -0.18
C ARG A 173 -12.16 0.31 1.20
N HIS A 174 -11.91 1.06 2.26
CA HIS A 174 -12.04 0.57 3.64
C HIS A 174 -13.07 1.36 4.47
N VAL A 175 -13.95 2.15 3.84
CA VAL A 175 -14.89 3.04 4.56
C VAL A 175 -15.78 2.26 5.53
N MET A 176 -16.20 1.05 5.16
CA MET A 176 -16.98 0.16 6.03
C MET A 176 -16.20 -0.32 7.27
N GLU A 177 -14.87 -0.30 7.22
CA GLU A 177 -13.97 -0.61 8.33
C GLU A 177 -13.59 0.64 9.16
N GLY A 178 -14.01 1.84 8.74
CA GLY A 178 -13.81 3.10 9.44
C GLY A 178 -12.49 3.82 9.16
N PHE A 179 -11.84 3.53 8.02
CA PHE A 179 -10.66 4.25 7.51
C PHE A 179 -10.68 4.22 5.97
N GLU A 180 -9.81 4.96 5.28
CA GLU A 180 -9.83 5.01 3.80
C GLU A 180 -8.80 4.04 3.19
N VAL A 181 -7.57 4.01 3.71
CA VAL A 181 -6.46 3.19 3.20
C VAL A 181 -5.63 2.55 4.33
N CYS A 182 -4.86 1.49 4.02
CA CYS A 182 -3.95 0.83 4.98
C CYS A 182 -2.47 1.06 4.65
N ASP A 183 -1.57 0.80 5.60
CA ASP A 183 -0.11 1.00 5.46
C ASP A 183 0.66 -0.13 4.76
N ASP A 184 -0.05 -1.05 4.10
CA ASP A 184 0.52 -2.24 3.44
C ASP A 184 0.39 -2.16 1.91
N VAL A 185 1.12 -3.02 1.21
CA VAL A 185 1.16 -3.12 -0.26
C VAL A 185 -0.20 -3.40 -0.90
N HIS A 186 -1.18 -3.83 -0.11
CA HIS A 186 -2.57 -3.90 -0.54
C HIS A 186 -3.12 -2.52 -0.94
N CYS A 187 -2.77 -1.47 -0.21
CA CYS A 187 -3.06 -0.08 -0.56
C CYS A 187 -1.81 0.59 -1.12
N GLN A 188 -1.02 1.22 -0.26
CA GLN A 188 0.29 1.80 -0.55
C GLN A 188 1.12 1.70 0.73
N ALA A 189 2.42 1.41 0.62
CA ALA A 189 3.28 1.36 1.78
C ALA A 189 3.34 2.76 2.44
N TYR A 190 2.96 2.85 3.72
CA TYR A 190 3.01 4.09 4.51
C TYR A 190 3.64 3.81 5.88
N LEU A 191 4.96 3.67 5.90
CA LEU A 191 5.66 3.18 7.09
C LEU A 191 5.94 4.27 8.12
N SER A 192 6.19 5.51 7.67
CA SER A 192 6.45 6.69 8.52
C SER A 192 6.32 7.96 7.67
N ARG A 193 6.24 9.12 8.34
CA ARG A 193 6.47 10.41 7.68
C ARG A 193 7.85 10.47 7.02
N THR A 194 7.95 11.30 5.99
CA THR A 194 9.24 11.63 5.39
C THR A 194 9.95 12.75 6.15
N VAL A 195 11.28 12.71 6.15
CA VAL A 195 12.14 13.85 6.51
C VAL A 195 12.96 14.35 5.33
N ASN A 196 12.74 13.77 4.14
CA ASN A 196 13.51 14.07 2.94
C ASN A 196 12.94 15.33 2.27
N TYR A 197 13.74 16.39 2.26
CA TYR A 197 13.37 17.68 1.67
C TYR A 197 12.96 17.56 0.19
N ASN A 198 13.66 16.76 -0.61
CA ASN A 198 13.35 16.61 -2.04
C ASN A 198 11.98 15.93 -2.26
N ILE A 199 11.58 15.01 -1.37
CA ILE A 199 10.26 14.38 -1.45
C ILE A 199 9.19 15.40 -1.08
N VAL A 200 9.39 16.16 0.01
CA VAL A 200 8.46 17.21 0.42
C VAL A 200 8.30 18.27 -0.67
N GLU A 201 9.41 18.73 -1.25
CA GLU A 201 9.42 19.68 -2.38
C GLU A 201 8.67 19.13 -3.58
N ALA A 202 8.94 17.88 -4.00
CA ALA A 202 8.24 17.26 -5.12
C ALA A 202 6.72 17.16 -4.92
N VAL A 203 6.28 16.85 -3.70
CA VAL A 203 4.86 16.78 -3.35
C VAL A 203 4.21 18.16 -3.42
N LEU A 204 4.87 19.18 -2.88
CA LEU A 204 4.39 20.56 -2.91
C LEU A 204 4.33 21.12 -4.34
N ASP A 205 5.37 20.89 -5.14
CA ASP A 205 5.45 21.30 -6.55
C ASP A 205 4.37 20.67 -7.42
N THR A 206 3.84 19.51 -7.02
CA THR A 206 2.81 18.77 -7.76
C THR A 206 1.48 18.73 -7.01
N LYS A 207 1.28 19.63 -6.04
CA LYS A 207 0.09 19.66 -5.20
C LYS A 207 -1.19 19.69 -6.04
N GLY A 208 -2.11 18.77 -5.74
CA GLY A 208 -3.38 18.64 -6.45
C GLY A 208 -3.30 18.08 -7.88
N LEU A 209 -2.12 17.81 -8.42
CA LEU A 209 -1.98 17.17 -9.74
C LEU A 209 -2.30 15.67 -9.64
N VAL A 210 -3.12 15.21 -10.59
CA VAL A 210 -3.58 13.82 -10.75
C VAL A 210 -3.56 13.46 -12.23
N VAL A 211 -3.60 12.16 -12.54
CA VAL A 211 -3.73 11.66 -13.91
C VAL A 211 -5.17 11.18 -14.15
N VAL A 212 -5.75 11.62 -15.26
CA VAL A 212 -7.09 11.23 -15.71
C VAL A 212 -7.05 10.65 -17.12
N ASP A 213 -8.05 9.83 -17.45
CA ASP A 213 -8.28 9.35 -18.81
C ASP A 213 -9.00 10.40 -19.68
N ASN A 214 -9.32 10.02 -20.93
CA ASN A 214 -9.98 10.91 -21.90
C ASN A 214 -11.40 11.30 -21.46
N GLU A 215 -12.00 10.48 -20.60
CA GLU A 215 -13.32 10.66 -20.01
C GLU A 215 -13.25 11.43 -18.67
N LEU A 216 -12.07 11.94 -18.31
CA LEU A 216 -11.78 12.67 -17.07
C LEU A 216 -11.96 11.86 -15.78
N ASN A 217 -11.93 10.53 -15.87
CA ASN A 217 -11.89 9.66 -14.69
C ASN A 217 -10.45 9.49 -14.21
N LEU A 218 -10.25 9.40 -12.89
CA LEU A 218 -8.93 9.04 -12.33
C LEU A 218 -8.49 7.68 -12.90
N ILE A 219 -7.26 7.62 -13.40
CA ILE A 219 -6.72 6.37 -13.93
C ILE A 219 -6.43 5.38 -12.80
N THR A 220 -6.36 4.09 -13.13
CA THR A 220 -5.66 3.13 -12.27
C THR A 220 -4.16 3.38 -12.32
N ALA A 221 -3.65 4.14 -11.35
CA ALA A 221 -2.23 4.50 -11.22
C ALA A 221 -1.39 3.37 -10.58
N ALA A 222 -1.41 2.18 -11.19
CA ALA A 222 -0.61 1.05 -10.74
C ALA A 222 0.89 1.24 -11.10
N PHE A 223 1.76 0.94 -10.15
CA PHE A 223 3.22 0.92 -10.35
C PHE A 223 3.83 -0.30 -9.65
N TYR A 224 5.06 -0.66 -10.02
CA TYR A 224 5.79 -1.80 -9.47
C TYR A 224 7.31 -1.61 -9.67
N SER A 225 8.12 -2.45 -9.03
CA SER A 225 9.57 -2.22 -8.90
C SER A 225 10.36 -2.28 -10.22
N ASN A 226 10.18 -3.31 -11.04
CA ASN A 226 10.91 -3.46 -12.30
C ASN A 226 10.10 -4.31 -13.30
N CYS A 227 9.92 -3.85 -14.54
CA CYS A 227 9.09 -4.57 -15.53
C CYS A 227 9.81 -5.75 -16.20
N GLY A 228 11.14 -5.82 -16.11
CA GLY A 228 11.92 -6.85 -16.79
C GLY A 228 12.04 -6.65 -18.31
N GLY A 229 11.82 -5.42 -18.79
CA GLY A 229 11.98 -5.00 -20.18
C GLY A 229 10.67 -4.72 -20.93
N GLU A 230 9.53 -5.03 -20.30
CA GLU A 230 8.20 -4.84 -20.89
C GLU A 230 7.13 -4.75 -19.80
N THR A 231 6.26 -3.74 -19.90
CA THR A 231 5.09 -3.59 -19.03
C THR A 231 3.94 -4.51 -19.46
N CYS A 232 2.94 -4.73 -18.59
CA CYS A 232 1.79 -5.57 -18.91
C CYS A 232 0.62 -4.73 -19.45
N ASN A 233 -0.25 -5.33 -20.27
CA ASN A 233 -1.57 -4.75 -20.46
C ASN A 233 -2.44 -4.99 -19.22
N SER A 234 -3.39 -4.09 -18.92
CA SER A 234 -4.26 -4.26 -17.75
C SER A 234 -5.12 -5.52 -17.81
N GLN A 235 -5.61 -5.91 -18.99
CA GLN A 235 -6.44 -7.13 -19.11
C GLN A 235 -5.67 -8.42 -18.79
N ASP A 236 -4.34 -8.41 -18.94
CA ASP A 236 -3.51 -9.57 -18.66
C ASP A 236 -3.30 -9.76 -17.15
N VAL A 237 -3.52 -8.70 -16.36
CA VAL A 237 -3.37 -8.68 -14.90
C VAL A 237 -4.73 -8.72 -14.20
N TRP A 238 -5.66 -7.83 -14.59
CA TRP A 238 -6.95 -7.59 -13.93
C TRP A 238 -8.17 -7.89 -14.82
N ALA A 239 -8.00 -8.61 -15.94
CA ALA A 239 -9.06 -8.99 -16.89
C ALA A 239 -9.83 -7.83 -17.57
N THR A 240 -9.59 -6.58 -17.18
CA THR A 240 -10.25 -5.40 -17.72
C THR A 240 -9.28 -4.58 -18.57
N PRO A 241 -9.54 -4.39 -19.88
CA PRO A 241 -8.71 -3.56 -20.72
C PRO A 241 -8.93 -2.08 -20.40
N THR A 242 -7.86 -1.30 -20.44
CA THR A 242 -7.92 0.18 -20.37
C THR A 242 -7.22 0.75 -21.60
N THR A 243 -7.46 2.02 -21.90
CA THR A 243 -6.79 2.75 -22.99
C THR A 243 -5.36 3.15 -22.64
N TYR A 244 -5.05 3.30 -21.34
CA TYR A 244 -3.79 3.85 -20.84
C TYR A 244 -2.82 2.81 -20.23
N LEU A 245 -3.28 1.68 -19.69
CA LEU A 245 -2.40 0.58 -19.23
C LEU A 245 -2.18 -0.43 -20.35
N LYS A 246 -1.35 -0.03 -21.33
CA LYS A 246 -0.89 -0.87 -22.43
C LYS A 246 0.53 -1.36 -22.19
N SER A 247 0.84 -2.53 -22.74
CA SER A 247 2.20 -3.05 -22.76
C SER A 247 3.10 -2.14 -23.60
N VAL A 248 4.23 -1.73 -23.01
CA VAL A 248 5.25 -0.88 -23.62
C VAL A 248 6.62 -1.49 -23.33
N LYS A 249 7.51 -1.44 -24.32
CA LYS A 249 8.91 -1.84 -24.14
C LYS A 249 9.65 -0.83 -23.28
N ASP A 250 10.39 -1.31 -22.30
CA ASP A 250 11.16 -0.49 -21.37
C ASP A 250 12.63 -0.89 -21.44
N THR A 251 13.44 -0.07 -22.12
CA THR A 251 14.87 -0.31 -22.28
C THR A 251 15.70 0.17 -21.09
N PHE A 252 15.10 0.89 -20.14
CA PHE A 252 15.82 1.49 -19.02
C PHE A 252 15.89 0.52 -17.83
N CYS A 253 14.80 -0.19 -17.53
CA CYS A 253 14.74 -1.07 -16.36
C CYS A 253 15.69 -2.27 -16.43
N ILE A 254 16.10 -2.69 -17.63
CA ILE A 254 16.91 -3.90 -17.85
C ILE A 254 18.32 -3.80 -17.23
N ARG A 255 18.78 -2.58 -16.92
CA ARG A 255 20.07 -2.29 -16.27
C ARG A 255 19.93 -1.95 -14.79
N GLN A 256 18.70 -1.96 -14.26
CA GLN A 256 18.41 -1.60 -12.88
C GLN A 256 18.40 -2.83 -11.97
N PRO A 257 18.47 -2.65 -10.63
CA PRO A 257 18.23 -3.74 -9.69
C PRO A 257 16.93 -4.48 -9.98
N HIS A 258 16.91 -5.78 -9.66
CA HIS A 258 15.78 -6.67 -9.85
C HIS A 258 15.36 -6.94 -11.32
N ALA A 259 16.14 -6.46 -12.30
CA ALA A 259 15.88 -6.72 -13.72
C ALA A 259 15.90 -8.21 -14.08
N ARG A 260 16.75 -9.00 -13.41
CA ARG A 260 16.87 -10.46 -13.60
C ARG A 260 16.93 -11.16 -12.25
N TRP A 261 16.45 -12.40 -12.22
CA TRP A 261 16.54 -13.27 -11.07
C TRP A 261 16.56 -14.73 -11.51
N GLU A 262 17.17 -15.57 -10.68
CA GLU A 262 17.14 -17.02 -10.86
C GLU A 262 16.65 -17.69 -9.59
N ARG A 263 15.95 -18.83 -9.76
CA ARG A 263 15.55 -19.70 -8.66
C ARG A 263 15.59 -21.15 -9.11
N SER A 264 16.25 -21.99 -8.34
CA SER A 264 16.19 -23.45 -8.52
C SER A 264 15.05 -24.03 -7.70
N ILE A 265 14.25 -24.90 -8.33
CA ILE A 265 13.20 -25.67 -7.69
C ILE A 265 13.55 -27.15 -7.87
N PRO A 266 13.59 -27.97 -6.80
CA PRO A 266 13.82 -29.41 -6.93
C PRO A 266 12.85 -30.07 -7.90
N MET A 267 13.33 -31.00 -8.72
CA MET A 267 12.53 -31.67 -9.74
C MET A 267 11.32 -32.39 -9.11
N GLU A 268 11.52 -33.00 -7.95
CA GLU A 268 10.45 -33.66 -7.19
C GLU A 268 9.36 -32.69 -6.73
N ASP A 269 9.73 -31.48 -6.29
CA ASP A 269 8.76 -30.44 -5.90
C ASP A 269 7.96 -29.95 -7.12
N TRP A 270 8.63 -29.76 -8.26
CA TRP A 270 7.96 -29.38 -9.50
C TRP A 270 7.01 -30.49 -9.99
N LYS A 271 7.46 -31.74 -9.95
CA LYS A 271 6.64 -32.91 -10.30
C LYS A 271 5.42 -33.03 -9.39
N ALA A 272 5.61 -32.96 -8.07
CA ALA A 272 4.54 -33.01 -7.08
C ALA A 272 3.55 -31.85 -7.27
N TYR A 273 4.04 -30.65 -7.56
CA TYR A 273 3.20 -29.49 -7.86
C TYR A 273 2.27 -29.74 -9.06
N LEU A 274 2.82 -30.20 -10.18
CA LEU A 274 2.06 -30.52 -11.39
C LEU A 274 1.02 -31.62 -11.14
N GLN A 275 1.40 -32.69 -10.44
CA GLN A 275 0.53 -33.83 -10.17
C GLN A 275 -0.57 -33.51 -9.16
N LEU A 276 -0.21 -32.97 -8.00
CA LEU A 276 -1.14 -32.79 -6.89
C LEU A 276 -2.07 -31.60 -7.11
N LYS A 277 -1.54 -30.48 -7.59
CA LYS A 277 -2.30 -29.23 -7.73
C LYS A 277 -3.00 -29.11 -9.08
N HIS A 278 -2.37 -29.58 -10.16
CA HIS A 278 -2.87 -29.42 -11.52
C HIS A 278 -3.34 -30.72 -12.17
N LYS A 279 -3.27 -31.85 -11.44
CA LYS A 279 -3.69 -33.19 -11.91
C LYS A 279 -3.04 -33.58 -13.23
N TYR A 280 -1.82 -33.10 -13.47
CA TYR A 280 -1.08 -33.39 -14.70
C TYR A 280 -0.48 -34.80 -14.63
N PRO A 281 -0.57 -35.62 -15.71
CA PRO A 281 -0.03 -36.98 -15.72
C PRO A 281 1.50 -36.95 -15.87
N VAL A 282 2.19 -36.91 -14.74
CA VAL A 282 3.66 -36.85 -14.66
C VAL A 282 4.36 -38.21 -14.84
N ASP A 283 3.61 -39.32 -14.85
CA ASP A 283 4.15 -40.66 -15.07
C ASP A 283 4.41 -40.94 -16.57
N ASP A 284 3.85 -40.11 -17.46
CA ASP A 284 4.22 -40.08 -18.87
C ASP A 284 5.50 -39.25 -19.03
N SER A 285 6.64 -39.93 -19.19
CA SER A 285 7.96 -39.30 -19.26
C SER A 285 8.08 -38.24 -20.36
N LEU A 286 7.37 -38.39 -21.48
CA LEU A 286 7.41 -37.40 -22.57
C LEU A 286 6.59 -36.15 -22.24
N LYS A 287 5.44 -36.32 -21.59
CA LYS A 287 4.63 -35.20 -21.09
C LYS A 287 5.32 -34.46 -19.96
N PHE A 288 5.91 -35.18 -19.02
CA PHE A 288 6.64 -34.56 -17.92
C PHE A 288 7.85 -33.78 -18.42
N LEU A 289 8.63 -34.35 -19.36
CA LEU A 289 9.77 -33.65 -19.96
C LEU A 289 9.35 -32.33 -20.62
N GLY A 290 8.24 -32.31 -21.36
CA GLY A 290 7.66 -31.09 -21.94
C GLY A 290 7.35 -30.03 -20.87
N ALA A 291 6.77 -30.45 -19.75
CA ALA A 291 6.42 -29.57 -18.65
C ALA A 291 7.63 -29.09 -17.80
N THR A 292 8.87 -29.45 -18.14
CA THR A 292 10.09 -28.92 -17.51
C THR A 292 10.73 -27.77 -18.30
N SER A 293 10.22 -27.44 -19.49
CA SER A 293 10.73 -26.36 -20.32
C SER A 293 9.62 -25.41 -20.76
N PHE A 294 9.86 -24.10 -20.59
CA PHE A 294 8.94 -23.06 -21.05
C PHE A 294 9.71 -21.77 -21.26
N THR A 295 9.40 -21.05 -22.34
CA THR A 295 10.10 -19.81 -22.68
C THR A 295 9.13 -18.67 -22.98
N GLN A 296 9.55 -17.45 -22.63
CA GLN A 296 8.82 -16.21 -22.91
C GLN A 296 9.68 -15.29 -23.80
N THR A 297 10.01 -15.74 -25.01
CA THR A 297 10.86 -15.00 -25.96
C THR A 297 10.11 -13.87 -26.67
N ASN A 298 8.81 -14.04 -26.92
CA ASN A 298 7.97 -13.10 -27.68
C ASN A 298 7.16 -12.13 -26.80
N GLY A 299 7.65 -11.83 -25.60
CA GLY A 299 6.96 -10.99 -24.61
C GLY A 299 6.31 -11.79 -23.49
N ARG A 300 5.51 -11.12 -22.67
CA ARG A 300 4.90 -11.71 -21.47
C ARG A 300 3.72 -12.61 -21.81
N SER A 301 3.80 -13.87 -21.39
CA SER A 301 2.70 -14.83 -21.43
C SER A 301 1.82 -14.71 -20.19
N ILE A 302 0.54 -15.06 -20.31
CA ILE A 302 -0.39 -15.12 -19.15
C ILE A 302 -0.40 -16.53 -18.54
N PHE A 303 -0.15 -17.54 -19.36
CA PHE A 303 -0.25 -18.95 -18.99
C PHE A 303 1.07 -19.69 -19.26
N PHE A 304 1.40 -20.62 -18.37
CA PHE A 304 2.27 -21.76 -18.65
C PHE A 304 1.45 -22.78 -19.44
N MET A 305 1.94 -23.19 -20.60
CA MET A 305 1.24 -24.14 -21.47
C MET A 305 2.19 -25.24 -21.93
N ASP A 306 1.80 -26.49 -21.68
CA ASP A 306 2.45 -27.69 -22.23
C ASP A 306 1.41 -28.80 -22.40
N ARG A 307 1.24 -29.34 -23.62
CA ARG A 307 0.41 -30.54 -23.94
C ARG A 307 -0.83 -30.77 -23.05
N GLY A 308 -1.76 -29.81 -23.05
CA GLY A 308 -3.03 -29.89 -22.31
C GLY A 308 -3.00 -29.30 -20.89
N LEU A 309 -1.81 -28.99 -20.38
CA LEU A 309 -1.61 -28.18 -19.19
C LEU A 309 -1.77 -26.70 -19.52
N LYS A 310 -2.56 -25.99 -18.71
CA LYS A 310 -2.72 -24.54 -18.78
C LYS A 310 -2.80 -23.96 -17.38
N ILE A 311 -1.69 -23.40 -16.89
CA ILE A 311 -1.61 -22.82 -15.55
C ILE A 311 -1.42 -21.31 -15.68
N PRO A 312 -2.24 -20.45 -15.06
CA PRO A 312 -1.97 -19.02 -15.02
C PRO A 312 -0.63 -18.75 -14.32
N LEU A 313 0.28 -17.99 -14.93
CA LEU A 313 1.62 -17.75 -14.38
C LEU A 313 1.58 -17.05 -13.02
N LYS A 314 0.54 -16.27 -12.73
CA LYS A 314 0.31 -15.66 -11.41
C LYS A 314 0.15 -16.69 -10.29
N ILE A 315 -0.39 -17.87 -10.60
CA ILE A 315 -0.55 -18.97 -9.64
C ILE A 315 0.82 -19.58 -9.33
N ILE A 316 1.61 -19.88 -10.36
CA ILE A 316 2.99 -20.37 -10.18
C ILE A 316 3.82 -19.36 -9.39
N ARG A 317 3.70 -18.06 -9.73
CA ARG A 317 4.37 -16.98 -8.99
C ARG A 317 3.98 -16.97 -7.52
N ALA A 318 2.69 -17.05 -7.18
CA ALA A 318 2.23 -17.03 -5.80
C ALA A 318 2.69 -18.27 -5.04
N ASP A 319 2.49 -19.46 -5.62
CA ASP A 319 2.78 -20.75 -4.99
C ASP A 319 4.26 -20.93 -4.68
N PHE A 320 5.11 -20.52 -5.61
CA PHE A 320 6.55 -20.58 -5.42
C PHE A 320 7.11 -19.26 -4.92
N GLN A 321 6.32 -18.24 -4.58
CA GLN A 321 6.83 -16.93 -4.13
C GLN A 321 7.90 -16.34 -5.07
N LEU A 322 7.63 -16.36 -6.37
CA LEU A 322 8.51 -15.80 -7.39
C LEU A 322 8.36 -14.26 -7.47
N LYS A 323 9.41 -13.59 -7.94
CA LYS A 323 9.43 -12.11 -8.00
C LYS A 323 8.47 -11.55 -9.06
N SER A 324 8.21 -12.28 -10.14
CA SER A 324 7.35 -11.83 -11.24
C SER A 324 6.75 -13.03 -11.99
N THR A 325 5.83 -12.76 -12.91
CA THR A 325 5.32 -13.75 -13.89
C THR A 325 6.18 -13.86 -15.15
N TYR A 326 7.26 -13.09 -15.26
CA TYR A 326 8.07 -13.03 -16.48
C TYR A 326 9.30 -13.93 -16.37
N PHE A 327 9.09 -15.24 -16.47
CA PHE A 327 10.14 -16.24 -16.35
C PHE A 327 10.10 -17.31 -17.43
N SER A 328 11.26 -17.88 -17.71
CA SER A 328 11.43 -19.12 -18.48
C SER A 328 11.96 -20.21 -17.55
N ILE A 329 11.69 -21.47 -17.88
CA ILE A 329 12.21 -22.61 -17.12
C ILE A 329 12.95 -23.58 -18.03
N GLU A 330 13.94 -24.25 -17.46
CA GLU A 330 14.69 -25.34 -18.10
C GLU A 330 15.11 -26.38 -17.05
N PRO A 331 15.21 -27.67 -17.44
CA PRO A 331 15.72 -28.71 -16.55
C PRO A 331 17.23 -28.56 -16.36
N SER A 332 17.71 -28.80 -15.14
CA SER A 332 19.14 -28.80 -14.78
C SER A 332 19.39 -29.83 -13.66
N GLY A 333 19.87 -31.01 -14.05
CA GLY A 333 20.06 -32.14 -13.13
C GLY A 333 18.75 -32.49 -12.41
N ASP A 334 18.80 -32.54 -11.09
CA ASP A 334 17.64 -32.85 -10.23
C ASP A 334 16.78 -31.62 -9.91
N SER A 335 16.83 -30.58 -10.75
CA SER A 335 16.09 -29.33 -10.54
C SER A 335 15.54 -28.73 -11.83
N VAL A 336 14.57 -27.84 -11.68
CA VAL A 336 14.09 -26.94 -12.73
C VAL A 336 14.54 -25.52 -12.37
N ILE A 337 15.29 -24.89 -13.27
CA ILE A 337 15.80 -23.53 -13.07
C ILE A 337 14.83 -22.53 -13.68
N PHE A 338 14.32 -21.63 -12.84
CA PHE A 338 13.50 -20.50 -13.24
C PHE A 338 14.41 -19.30 -13.48
N LYS A 339 14.48 -18.85 -14.74
CA LYS A 339 15.18 -17.63 -15.15
C LYS A 339 14.15 -16.54 -15.41
N GLY A 340 14.05 -15.60 -14.48
CA GLY A 340 13.03 -14.56 -14.50
C GLY A 340 13.56 -13.15 -14.68
N ARG A 341 12.63 -12.27 -15.03
CA ARG A 341 12.86 -10.85 -15.31
C ARG A 341 11.91 -9.98 -14.49
N GLY A 342 12.42 -8.86 -14.00
CA GLY A 342 11.65 -7.87 -13.25
C GLY A 342 11.15 -8.35 -11.88
N TYR A 343 10.46 -7.45 -11.20
CA TYR A 343 9.83 -7.64 -9.91
C TYR A 343 8.55 -6.78 -9.87
N GLY A 344 7.39 -7.45 -9.77
CA GLY A 344 6.07 -6.85 -9.79
C GLY A 344 5.00 -7.91 -9.83
#